data_AF-A0A383F5H5-F1
#
_entry.id   AF-A0A383F5H5-F1
#
_cell.length_a   1.000
_cell.length_b   1.000
_cell.length_c   1.000
_cell.angle_alpha   90.00
_cell.angle_beta   90.00
_cell.angle_gamma   90.00
#
_symmetry.space_group_name_H-M   'P 1'
#
loop_
_entity.id
_entity.type
_entity.pdbx_description
1 polymer ?
#
loop_
_entity_poly.entity_id
_entity_poly.type
_entity_poly.pdbx_seq_one_letter_code
_entity_poly.pdbx_strand_id
1 'polypeptide(L)' 'MSLLVFGSTALDSIATPKKKNPRLLGGSGSHAAVAASFFAAPKLIGVVG' A
#
# COMPACT_ATOMS: atom_id res chain seq x y z
N MET A 1 12.36 16.34 7.61
CA MET A 1 11.95 16.31 6.19
C MET A 1 10.53 15.78 6.12
N SER A 2 9.62 16.39 5.34
CA SER A 2 8.25 15.89 5.16
C SER A 2 8.16 15.13 3.84
N LEU A 3 7.59 13.91 3.84
CA LEU A 3 7.34 13.10 2.65
C LEU A 3 5.85 12.84 2.50
N LEU A 4 5.29 13.22 1.36
CA LEU A 4 3.89 12.96 0.99
C LEU A 4 3.86 11.90 -0.10
N VAL A 5 3.07 10.85 0.10
CA VAL A 5 2.84 9.76 -0.85
C VAL A 5 1.39 9.84 -1.32
N PHE A 6 1.21 9.86 -2.63
CA PHE A 6 -0.10 9.76 -3.28
C PHE A 6 -0.13 8.53 -4.18
N GLY A 7 -1.21 7.76 -4.11
CA GLY A 7 -1.38 6.56 -4.92
C GLY A 7 -2.63 5.78 -4.53
N SER A 8 -2.80 4.61 -5.13
CA SER A 8 -3.94 3.76 -4.82
C SER A 8 -3.79 3.10 -3.45
N THR A 9 -4.93 2.95 -2.77
CA THR A 9 -5.11 2.08 -1.61
C THR A 9 -6.24 1.14 -1.94
N ALA A 10 -5.95 -0.16 -1.98
CA ALA A 10 -6.88 -1.17 -2.48
C ALA A 10 -6.79 -2.47 -1.69
N LEU A 11 -7.68 -3.41 -2.01
CA LEU A 11 -7.61 -4.79 -1.53
C LEU A 11 -7.28 -5.71 -2.70
N ASP A 12 -6.08 -6.28 -2.70
CA ASP A 12 -5.59 -7.16 -3.75
C ASP A 12 -5.93 -8.61 -3.42
N SER A 13 -6.35 -9.38 -4.43
CA SER A 13 -6.57 -10.82 -4.29
C SER A 13 -5.50 -11.56 -5.08
N ILE A 14 -4.52 -12.12 -4.35
CA ILE A 14 -3.32 -12.69 -4.96
C ILE A 14 -3.43 -14.21 -4.96
N ALA A 15 -3.15 -14.81 -6.12
CA ALA A 15 -3.05 -16.25 -6.29
C ALA A 15 -1.63 -16.65 -6.70
N THR A 16 -1.10 -17.65 -6.01
CA THR A 16 0.14 -18.35 -6.35
C THR A 16 -0.22 -19.80 -6.68
N PRO A 17 0.67 -20.59 -7.30
CA PRO A 17 0.40 -22.01 -7.58
C PRO A 17 0.04 -22.84 -6.33
N LYS A 18 0.44 -22.40 -5.13
CA LYS A 18 0.23 -23.13 -3.87
C LYS A 18 -0.92 -22.59 -3.02
N LYS A 19 -1.28 -21.32 -3.17
CA LYS A 19 -2.23 -20.64 -2.27
C LYS A 19 -2.88 -19.43 -2.93
N LYS A 20 -4.14 -19.18 -2.58
CA LYS A 20 -4.87 -17.93 -2.89
C LYS A 20 -5.21 -17.19 -1.61
N ASN A 21 -4.92 -15.89 -1.58
CA ASN A 21 -5.23 -15.00 -0.47
C ASN A 21 -6.06 -13.82 -0.99
N PRO A 22 -7.37 -13.77 -0.73
CA PRO A 22 -8.20 -12.63 -1.08
C PRO A 22 -8.05 -11.49 -0.06
N ARG A 23 -8.34 -10.26 -0.50
CA ARG A 23 -8.46 -9.06 0.34
C ARG A 23 -7.19 -8.71 1.15
N LEU A 24 -6.02 -8.86 0.54
CA LEU A 24 -4.78 -8.35 1.11
C LEU A 24 -4.73 -6.83 0.94
N LEU A 25 -4.22 -6.10 1.95
CA LEU A 25 -3.97 -4.67 1.77
C LEU A 25 -2.99 -4.47 0.61
N GLY A 26 -3.40 -3.62 -0.32
CA GLY A 26 -2.75 -3.42 -1.59
C GLY A 26 -2.70 -1.96 -2.02
N GLY A 27 -2.35 -1.76 -3.28
CA GLY A 27 -2.23 -0.43 -3.90
C GLY A 27 -0.83 0.18 -3.76
N SER A 28 -0.49 1.00 -4.75
CA SER A 28 0.85 1.60 -4.89
C SER A 28 1.16 2.60 -3.78
N GLY A 29 0.17 3.41 -3.38
CA GLY A 29 0.30 4.38 -2.30
C GLY A 29 0.56 3.70 -0.96
N SER A 30 -0.18 2.64 -0.66
CA SER A 30 0.00 1.84 0.56
C SER A 30 1.40 1.23 0.63
N HIS A 31 1.83 0.53 -0.42
CA HIS A 31 3.15 -0.11 -0.44
C HIS A 31 4.29 0.91 -0.38
N ALA A 32 4.21 2.02 -1.13
CA ALA A 32 5.23 3.06 -1.10
C ALA A 32 5.31 3.75 0.27
N ALA A 33 4.18 4.03 0.92
CA ALA A 33 4.16 4.62 2.25
C ALA A 33 4.76 3.68 3.31
N VAL A 34 4.45 2.39 3.26
CA VAL A 34 5.05 1.40 4.18
C VAL A 34 6.55 1.24 3.94
N ALA A 35 7.00 1.21 2.69
CA ALA A 35 8.43 1.18 2.39
C ALA A 35 9.15 2.45 2.87
N ALA A 36 8.53 3.63 2.66
CA ALA A 36 9.09 4.90 3.09
C ALA A 36 9.15 5.06 4.62
N SER A 37 8.28 4.38 5.38
CA SER A 37 8.26 4.49 6.85
C SER A 37 9.53 3.96 7.53
N PHE A 38 10.36 3.18 6.82
CA PHE A 38 11.67 2.75 7.30
C PHE A 38 12.73 3.88 7.33
N PHE A 39 12.47 5.00 6.63
CA PHE A 39 13.44 6.09 6.47
C PHE A 39 12.91 7.46 6.91
N ALA A 40 11.59 7.63 6.94
CA ALA A 40 10.93 8.87 7.33
C ALA A 40 9.53 8.58 7.92
N ALA A 41 8.81 9.61 8.36
CA ALA A 41 7.39 9.51 8.69
C ALA A 41 6.54 10.01 7.50
N PRO A 42 6.14 9.14 6.55
CA PRO A 42 5.38 9.54 5.37
C PRO A 42 3.93 9.87 5.72
N LYS A 43 3.35 10.81 4.99
CA LYS A 43 1.92 11.08 4.96
C LYS A 43 1.34 10.44 3.71
N LEU A 44 0.27 9.67 3.84
CA LEU A 44 -0.41 9.02 2.71
C LEU A 44 -1.72 9.76 2.39
N ILE A 45 -1.93 10.10 1.12
CA ILE A 45 -3.21 10.58 0.60
C ILE A 45 -3.71 9.57 -0.44
N GLY A 46 -4.95 9.14 -0.27
CA GLY A 46 -5.66 8.26 -1.20
C GLY A 46 -7.16 8.33 -0.94
N VAL A 47 -7.94 7.83 -1.90
CA VAL A 47 -9.39 7.66 -1.76
C VAL A 47 -9.65 6.18 -1.48
N VAL A 48 -10.47 5.90 -0.46
CA VAL A 48 -10.93 4.55 -0.11
C VAL A 48 -12.45 4.52 -0.15
N GLY A 49 -13.00 3.34 -0.43
CA GLY A 49 -14.44 3.06 -0.38
C GLY A 49 -14.87 2.50 0.96
#